data_AF-A0A7S1QNB8-F1
#
_entry.id   AF-A0A7S1QNB8-F1
#
_cell.length_a   1.000
_cell.length_b   1.000
_cell.length_c   1.000
_cell.angle_alpha   90.00
_cell.angle_beta   90.00
_cell.angle_gamma   90.00
#
_symmetry.space_group_name_H-M   'P 1'
#
loop_
_entity.id
_entity.type
_entity.pdbx_description
1 polymer ?
#
loop_
_entity_poly.entity_id
_entity_poly.type
_entity_poly.pdbx_seq_one_letter_code
_entity_poly.pdbx_strand_id
1 'polypeptide(L)'
;DLCVPPTVRLDAAKWAANPGLAAEEAIADLQRLRAALPGEKAPASGPLRGVVKLGFSWMGEDVRPFTGAEELSRALHQFLEGAPQDVVCLVQERVENVACELRFVCLQDLAQGPECIAKEIVWMKLHPPRHNDESFALTSHLTMTAKEAVDYAFYGSVEALEEAEKKAKQLAELWLQWFQQEGHGTPAAC
;
A
#
# COMPACT_ATOMS: atom_id res chain seq x y z
N ASP A 1 -11.85 11.27 -2.13
CA ASP A 1 -11.35 9.95 -2.58
C ASP A 1 -10.01 9.71 -1.88
N LEU A 2 -9.85 8.57 -1.21
CA LEU A 2 -8.63 8.23 -0.47
C LEU A 2 -7.52 7.67 -1.40
N CYS A 3 -7.81 7.52 -2.70
CA CYS A 3 -6.85 7.09 -3.72
C CYS A 3 -6.14 5.77 -3.38
N VAL A 4 -6.87 4.85 -2.73
CA VAL A 4 -6.33 3.54 -2.32
C VAL A 4 -6.28 2.63 -3.55
N PRO A 5 -5.15 1.95 -3.82
CA PRO A 5 -5.08 0.99 -4.91
C PRO A 5 -6.13 -0.12 -4.77
N PRO A 6 -6.72 -0.61 -5.87
CA PRO A 6 -7.61 -1.77 -5.85
C PRO A 6 -7.04 -2.90 -4.99
N THR A 7 -7.84 -3.34 -4.01
CA THR A 7 -7.42 -4.33 -3.02
C THR A 7 -8.56 -5.30 -2.78
N VAL A 8 -8.24 -6.60 -2.78
CA VAL A 8 -9.18 -7.68 -2.51
C VAL A 8 -8.67 -8.53 -1.36
N ARG A 9 -9.60 -9.05 -0.57
CA ARG A 9 -9.32 -9.99 0.50
C ARG A 9 -9.48 -11.40 -0.03
N LEU A 10 -8.54 -12.27 0.31
CA LEU A 10 -8.56 -13.69 -0.01
C LEU A 10 -8.40 -14.50 1.28
N ASP A 11 -9.44 -15.27 1.62
CA ASP A 11 -9.45 -16.11 2.81
C ASP A 11 -8.81 -17.49 2.54
N ALA A 12 -8.08 -18.02 3.53
CA ALA A 12 -7.43 -19.32 3.42
C ALA A 12 -8.41 -20.47 3.09
N ALA A 13 -9.66 -20.39 3.55
CA ALA A 13 -10.71 -21.34 3.20
C ALA A 13 -11.01 -21.38 1.69
N LYS A 14 -11.06 -20.20 1.04
CA LYS A 14 -11.27 -20.09 -0.42
C LYS A 14 -10.08 -20.67 -1.19
N TRP A 15 -8.87 -20.38 -0.71
CA TRP A 15 -7.64 -20.94 -1.25
C TRP A 15 -7.61 -22.47 -1.16
N ALA A 16 -7.92 -23.05 0.00
CA ALA A 16 -7.88 -24.48 0.23
C ALA A 16 -8.86 -25.27 -0.64
N ALA A 17 -10.00 -24.66 -1.01
CA ALA A 17 -11.01 -25.29 -1.86
C ALA A 17 -10.54 -25.41 -3.32
N ASN A 18 -9.97 -24.34 -3.89
CA ASN A 18 -9.44 -24.34 -5.26
C ASN A 18 -8.39 -23.22 -5.45
N PRO A 19 -7.08 -23.52 -5.30
CA PRO A 19 -6.02 -22.51 -5.37
C PRO A 19 -5.98 -21.73 -6.70
N GLY A 20 -6.09 -22.44 -7.83
CA GLY A 20 -6.01 -21.84 -9.16
C GLY A 20 -7.17 -20.87 -9.41
N LEU A 21 -8.40 -21.33 -9.15
CA LEU A 21 -9.58 -20.48 -9.30
C LEU A 21 -9.56 -19.29 -8.34
N ALA A 22 -9.10 -19.47 -7.10
CA ALA A 22 -9.01 -18.37 -6.13
C ALA A 22 -8.08 -17.25 -6.60
N ALA A 23 -6.95 -17.58 -7.23
CA ALA A 23 -6.01 -16.61 -7.80
C ALA A 23 -6.61 -15.88 -9.03
N GLU A 24 -7.27 -16.61 -9.93
CA GLU A 24 -7.95 -16.03 -11.10
C GLU A 24 -9.08 -15.08 -10.69
N GLU A 25 -9.91 -15.49 -9.73
CA GLU A 25 -11.00 -14.66 -9.20
C GLU A 25 -10.47 -13.39 -8.52
N ALA A 26 -9.38 -13.48 -7.74
CA ALA A 26 -8.77 -12.30 -7.13
C ALA A 26 -8.28 -11.29 -8.18
N ILE A 27 -7.70 -11.75 -9.29
CA ILE A 27 -7.30 -10.88 -10.41
C ILE A 27 -8.51 -10.26 -11.10
N ALA A 28 -9.54 -11.05 -11.37
CA ALA A 28 -10.77 -10.56 -11.98
C ALA A 28 -11.46 -9.51 -11.08
N ASP A 29 -11.46 -9.73 -9.76
CA ASP A 29 -11.96 -8.77 -8.77
C ASP A 29 -11.15 -7.47 -8.78
N LEU A 30 -9.82 -7.54 -8.81
CA LEU A 30 -8.95 -6.36 -8.93
C LEU A 30 -9.23 -5.57 -10.21
N GLN A 31 -9.34 -6.25 -11.35
CA GLN A 31 -9.66 -5.63 -12.63
C GLN A 31 -11.04 -4.94 -12.61
N ARG A 32 -12.02 -5.56 -11.96
CA ARG A 32 -13.36 -4.97 -11.80
C ARG A 32 -13.32 -3.71 -10.93
N LEU A 33 -12.62 -3.76 -9.79
CA LEU A 33 -12.45 -2.60 -8.91
C LEU A 33 -11.76 -1.46 -9.63
N ARG A 34 -10.69 -1.76 -10.39
CA ARG A 34 -9.98 -0.79 -11.22
C ARG A 34 -10.90 -0.14 -12.25
N ALA A 35 -11.71 -0.93 -12.96
CA ALA A 35 -12.64 -0.42 -13.97
C ALA A 35 -13.74 0.48 -13.37
N ALA A 36 -14.00 0.38 -12.07
CA ALA A 36 -14.96 1.23 -11.36
C ALA A 36 -14.34 2.56 -10.87
N LEU A 37 -13.00 2.71 -10.90
CA LEU A 37 -12.34 3.93 -10.43
C LEU A 37 -12.47 5.07 -11.47
N PRO A 38 -12.89 6.27 -11.05
CA PRO A 38 -12.99 7.42 -11.95
C PRO A 38 -11.62 7.83 -12.51
N GLY A 39 -11.50 7.94 -13.84
CA GLY A 39 -10.29 8.47 -14.48
C GLY A 39 -9.15 7.47 -14.71
N GLU A 40 -9.33 6.20 -14.35
CA GLU A 40 -8.40 5.13 -14.73
C GLU A 40 -8.39 4.94 -16.25
N LYS A 41 -7.17 4.84 -16.83
CA LYS A 41 -6.97 4.58 -18.25
C LYS A 41 -7.32 3.13 -18.57
N ALA A 42 -7.59 2.87 -19.86
CA ALA A 42 -7.83 1.53 -20.39
C ALA A 42 -6.82 0.51 -19.83
N PRO A 43 -7.24 -0.74 -19.57
CA PRO A 43 -6.40 -1.76 -18.96
C PRO A 43 -5.06 -1.84 -19.70
N ALA A 44 -3.96 -1.83 -18.94
CA ALA A 44 -2.63 -2.01 -19.50
C ALA A 44 -2.63 -3.28 -20.36
N SER A 45 -1.98 -3.22 -21.53
CA SER A 45 -1.97 -4.31 -22.52
C SER A 45 -1.15 -5.54 -22.08
N GLY A 46 -0.99 -5.77 -20.78
CA GLY A 46 -0.14 -6.81 -20.20
C GLY A 46 -0.79 -7.46 -18.98
N PRO A 47 -0.14 -8.50 -18.44
CA PRO A 47 -0.61 -9.17 -17.23
C PRO A 47 -0.69 -8.18 -16.06
N LEU A 48 -1.73 -8.33 -15.22
CA LEU A 48 -1.91 -7.50 -14.02
C LEU A 48 -0.72 -7.71 -13.08
N ARG A 49 -0.16 -6.61 -12.58
CA ARG A 49 0.92 -6.62 -11.60
C ARG A 49 0.38 -6.19 -10.25
N GLY A 50 0.80 -6.90 -9.22
CA GLY A 50 0.30 -6.65 -7.87
C GLY A 50 1.27 -7.07 -6.80
N VAL A 51 0.81 -6.92 -5.57
CA VAL A 51 1.44 -7.46 -4.37
C VAL A 51 0.41 -8.27 -3.61
N VAL A 52 0.86 -9.36 -3.00
CA VAL A 52 0.10 -10.09 -2.00
C VAL A 52 0.79 -9.94 -0.64
N LYS A 53 -0.01 -9.76 0.41
CA LYS A 53 0.48 -9.70 1.79
C LYS A 53 -0.39 -10.47 2.77
N LEU A 54 0.22 -11.00 3.83
CA LEU A 54 -0.54 -11.53 4.96
C LEU A 54 -1.23 -10.39 5.73
N GLY A 55 -2.47 -10.63 6.17
CA GLY A 55 -3.30 -9.62 6.85
C GLY A 55 -2.75 -9.11 8.19
N PHE A 56 -1.78 -9.83 8.77
CA PHE A 56 -1.15 -9.51 10.06
C PHE A 56 0.37 -9.31 9.97
N SER A 57 0.92 -9.16 8.76
CA SER A 57 2.38 -8.96 8.57
C SER A 57 2.85 -7.58 9.02
N TRP A 58 4.07 -7.52 9.52
CA TRP A 58 4.76 -6.30 9.95
C TRP A 58 6.01 -6.06 9.10
N MET A 59 6.42 -4.79 8.97
CA MET A 59 7.66 -4.38 8.30
C MET A 59 7.85 -4.87 6.85
N GLY A 60 6.79 -5.32 6.19
CA GLY A 60 6.83 -5.77 4.80
C GLY A 60 7.48 -7.14 4.57
N GLU A 61 7.74 -7.91 5.63
CA GLU A 61 8.40 -9.23 5.53
C GLU A 61 7.60 -10.23 4.70
N ASP A 62 6.27 -10.16 4.81
CA ASP A 62 5.34 -11.02 4.07
C ASP A 62 4.62 -10.24 2.97
N VAL A 63 5.38 -9.48 2.19
CA VAL A 63 4.91 -8.91 0.92
C VAL A 63 5.61 -9.64 -0.22
N ARG A 64 4.85 -10.08 -1.22
CA ARG A 64 5.39 -10.72 -2.44
C ARG A 64 4.81 -10.04 -3.67
N PRO A 65 5.63 -9.57 -4.62
CA PRO A 65 5.13 -9.10 -5.91
C PRO A 65 4.64 -10.29 -6.76
N PHE A 66 3.72 -10.02 -7.68
CA PHE A 66 3.28 -11.00 -8.67
C PHE A 66 2.95 -10.33 -10.02
N THR A 67 3.07 -11.11 -11.09
CA THR A 67 2.63 -10.79 -12.45
C THR A 67 1.68 -11.86 -12.97
N GLY A 68 0.38 -11.58 -12.99
CA GLY A 68 -0.65 -12.52 -13.43
C GLY A 68 -0.97 -13.65 -12.44
N ALA A 69 -1.89 -14.54 -12.84
CA ALA A 69 -2.50 -15.53 -11.95
C ALA A 69 -1.51 -16.61 -11.48
N GLU A 70 -0.61 -17.03 -12.36
CA GLU A 70 0.38 -18.07 -12.02
C GLU A 70 1.32 -17.61 -10.91
N GLU A 71 1.86 -16.39 -11.02
CA GLU A 71 2.75 -15.84 -10.00
C GLU A 71 2.02 -15.54 -8.70
N LEU A 72 0.77 -15.06 -8.79
CA LEU A 72 -0.08 -14.86 -7.62
C LEU A 72 -0.31 -16.18 -6.89
N SER A 73 -0.61 -17.26 -7.62
CA SER A 73 -0.79 -18.59 -7.06
C SER A 73 0.48 -19.07 -6.36
N ARG A 74 1.66 -18.87 -6.95
CA ARG A 74 2.94 -19.22 -6.29
C ARG A 74 3.17 -18.43 -5.00
N ALA A 75 2.86 -17.14 -5.01
CA ALA A 75 3.02 -16.28 -3.83
C ALA A 75 2.02 -16.64 -2.71
N LEU A 76 0.76 -16.89 -3.06
CA LEU A 76 -0.27 -17.34 -2.11
C LEU A 76 0.07 -18.71 -1.50
N HIS A 77 0.62 -19.63 -2.29
CA HIS A 77 1.07 -20.92 -1.79
C HIS A 77 2.12 -20.77 -0.67
N GLN A 78 3.10 -19.86 -0.83
CA GLN A 78 4.10 -19.58 0.21
C GLN A 78 3.51 -19.08 1.54
N PHE A 79 2.34 -18.44 1.49
CA PHE A 79 1.70 -17.84 2.66
C PHE A 79 0.63 -18.73 3.29
N LEU A 80 -0.08 -19.50 2.48
CA LEU A 80 -1.28 -20.22 2.89
C LEU A 80 -1.07 -21.73 3.01
N GLU A 81 0.04 -22.28 2.52
CA GLU A 81 0.37 -23.69 2.73
C GLU A 81 0.64 -23.96 4.22
N GLY A 82 -0.20 -24.81 4.84
CA GLY A 82 -0.11 -25.12 6.27
C GLY A 82 -0.58 -24.01 7.21
N ALA A 83 -1.10 -22.90 6.67
CA ALA A 83 -1.62 -21.80 7.47
C ALA A 83 -2.97 -22.17 8.13
N PRO A 84 -3.30 -21.58 9.29
CA PRO A 84 -4.63 -21.67 9.89
C PRO A 84 -5.74 -21.18 8.92
N GLN A 85 -6.95 -21.74 9.06
CA GLN A 85 -8.08 -21.44 8.15
C GLN A 85 -8.60 -19.99 8.25
N ASP A 86 -8.32 -19.31 9.35
CA ASP A 86 -8.68 -17.91 9.59
C ASP A 86 -7.63 -16.92 9.05
N VAL A 87 -6.51 -17.41 8.50
CA VAL A 87 -5.54 -16.55 7.82
C VAL A 87 -6.16 -15.92 6.58
N VAL A 88 -5.84 -14.65 6.39
CA VAL A 88 -6.26 -13.86 5.24
C VAL A 88 -5.05 -13.26 4.55
N CYS A 89 -5.11 -13.23 3.22
CA CYS A 89 -4.21 -12.45 2.39
C CYS A 89 -4.95 -11.24 1.82
N LEU A 90 -4.22 -10.14 1.66
CA LEU A 90 -4.65 -8.98 0.90
C LEU A 90 -3.89 -9.00 -0.42
N VAL A 91 -4.62 -9.03 -1.53
CA VAL A 91 -4.06 -8.93 -2.88
C VAL A 91 -4.38 -7.52 -3.39
N GLN A 92 -3.37 -6.78 -3.78
CA GLN A 92 -3.48 -5.36 -4.13
C GLN A 92 -2.79 -5.09 -5.47
N GLU A 93 -3.38 -4.22 -6.29
CA GLU A 93 -2.74 -3.73 -7.51
C GLU A 93 -1.47 -2.94 -7.15
N ARG A 94 -0.40 -3.16 -7.93
CA ARG A 94 0.91 -2.57 -7.64
C ARG A 94 0.93 -1.10 -8.05
N VAL A 95 1.40 -0.22 -7.17
CA VAL A 95 1.78 1.14 -7.54
C VAL A 95 3.12 1.10 -8.25
N GLU A 96 3.15 1.55 -9.49
CA GLU A 96 4.34 1.51 -10.35
C GLU A 96 5.23 2.73 -10.15
N ASN A 97 6.53 2.58 -10.43
CA ASN A 97 7.53 3.66 -10.44
C ASN A 97 7.61 4.45 -9.11
N VAL A 98 7.49 3.74 -7.99
CA VAL A 98 7.66 4.34 -6.65
C VAL A 98 9.12 4.73 -6.46
N ALA A 99 9.38 6.01 -6.23
CA ALA A 99 10.72 6.54 -5.97
C ALA A 99 11.05 6.65 -4.48
N CYS A 100 10.04 6.93 -3.65
CA CYS A 100 10.13 7.00 -2.20
C CYS A 100 8.74 6.81 -1.58
N GLU A 101 8.71 6.65 -0.26
CA GLU A 101 7.46 6.68 0.52
C GLU A 101 7.45 7.92 1.42
N LEU A 102 6.27 8.53 1.56
CA LEU A 102 6.02 9.64 2.47
C LEU A 102 5.08 9.18 3.57
N ARG A 103 5.50 9.34 4.83
CA ARG A 103 4.69 9.00 6.00
C ARG A 103 4.23 10.26 6.72
N PHE A 104 2.99 10.22 7.18
CA PHE A 104 2.45 11.18 8.13
C PHE A 104 2.37 10.52 9.50
N VAL A 105 3.09 11.08 10.46
CA VAL A 105 2.95 10.72 11.87
C VAL A 105 1.96 11.69 12.49
N CYS A 106 0.76 11.19 12.79
CA CYS A 106 -0.32 11.97 13.37
C CYS A 106 -0.41 11.67 14.88
N LEU A 107 -0.26 12.71 15.71
CA LEU A 107 -0.21 12.59 17.16
C LEU A 107 -1.21 13.57 17.78
N GLN A 108 -1.92 13.13 18.81
CA GLN A 108 -2.77 14.01 19.59
C GLN A 108 -1.91 15.05 20.35
N ASP A 109 -2.16 16.32 20.09
CA ASP A 109 -1.48 17.45 20.72
C ASP A 109 -2.33 17.99 21.89
N LEU A 110 -2.16 17.35 23.05
CA LEU A 110 -2.87 17.71 24.27
C LEU A 110 -2.55 19.14 24.77
N ALA A 111 -1.43 19.73 24.36
CA ALA A 111 -1.09 21.10 24.73
C ALA A 111 -1.94 22.12 23.97
N GLN A 112 -2.34 21.80 22.73
CA GLN A 112 -3.24 22.62 21.91
C GLN A 112 -4.72 22.26 22.10
N GLY A 113 -5.02 21.05 22.59
CA GLY A 113 -6.37 20.64 22.97
C GLY A 113 -6.62 19.13 22.72
N PRO A 114 -7.67 18.56 23.34
CA PRO A 114 -7.93 17.12 23.25
C PRO A 114 -8.28 16.63 21.83
N GLU A 115 -8.70 17.52 20.93
CA GLU A 115 -9.02 17.16 19.54
C GLU A 115 -7.96 17.66 18.54
N CYS A 116 -6.88 18.27 19.02
CA CYS A 116 -5.83 18.80 18.17
C CYS A 116 -4.88 17.68 17.74
N ILE A 117 -4.56 17.61 16.45
CA ILE A 117 -3.62 16.64 15.88
C ILE A 117 -2.40 17.36 15.31
N ALA A 118 -1.23 17.09 15.89
CA ALA A 118 0.06 17.41 15.31
C ALA A 118 0.39 16.39 14.21
N LYS A 119 0.99 16.86 13.11
CA LYS A 119 1.33 16.05 11.93
C LYS A 119 2.78 16.28 11.55
N GLU A 120 3.56 15.22 11.55
CA GLU A 120 4.95 15.24 11.13
C GLU A 120 5.13 14.45 9.83
N ILE A 121 5.95 14.99 8.94
CA ILE A 121 6.25 14.39 7.64
C ILE A 121 7.58 13.65 7.73
N VAL A 122 7.59 12.39 7.29
CA VAL A 122 8.81 11.57 7.23
C VAL A 122 8.97 10.99 5.84
N TRP A 123 10.04 11.39 5.15
CA TRP A 123 10.44 10.82 3.87
C TRP A 123 11.24 9.54 4.11
N MET A 124 10.90 8.46 3.40
CA MET A 124 11.50 7.15 3.58
C MET A 124 12.23 6.70 2.31
N LYS A 125 13.41 6.11 2.47
CA LYS A 125 14.16 5.46 1.37
C LYS A 125 13.56 4.10 1.07
N LEU A 126 13.68 3.65 -0.17
CA LEU A 126 13.37 2.28 -0.55
C LEU A 126 14.61 1.37 -0.35
N HIS A 127 14.37 0.10 -0.04
CA HIS A 127 15.40 -0.92 -0.12
C HIS A 127 15.78 -1.19 -1.58
N PRO A 128 17.01 -1.63 -1.86
CA PRO A 128 17.29 -2.29 -3.13
C PRO A 128 16.30 -3.44 -3.36
N PRO A 129 15.82 -3.66 -4.59
CA PRO A 129 14.95 -4.78 -4.92
C PRO A 129 15.53 -6.10 -4.41
N ARG A 130 14.71 -6.89 -3.70
CA ARG A 130 15.12 -8.18 -3.11
C ARG A 130 14.52 -9.40 -3.80
N HIS A 131 13.53 -9.18 -4.66
CA HIS A 131 12.83 -10.24 -5.39
C HIS A 131 13.35 -10.31 -6.82
N ASN A 132 12.95 -11.35 -7.55
CA ASN A 132 13.25 -11.48 -8.99
C ASN A 132 12.68 -10.33 -9.84
N ASP A 133 11.85 -9.46 -9.25
CA ASP A 133 11.34 -8.25 -9.87
C ASP A 133 12.19 -7.05 -9.44
N GLU A 134 13.10 -6.62 -10.31
CA GLU A 134 13.99 -5.46 -10.11
C GLU A 134 13.24 -4.12 -10.05
N SER A 135 11.98 -4.09 -10.48
CA SER A 135 11.16 -2.89 -10.43
C SER A 135 10.29 -2.80 -9.17
N PHE A 136 10.40 -3.77 -8.26
CA PHE A 136 9.70 -3.75 -6.98
C PHE A 136 10.67 -3.55 -5.82
N ALA A 137 10.42 -2.50 -5.03
CA ALA A 137 11.18 -2.19 -3.84
C ALA A 137 10.25 -1.90 -2.66
N LEU A 138 10.59 -2.45 -1.49
CA LEU A 138 9.90 -2.16 -0.24
C LEU A 138 10.52 -0.95 0.44
N THR A 139 9.73 -0.24 1.22
CA THR A 139 10.21 0.87 2.05
C THR A 139 11.18 0.37 3.11
N SER A 140 12.28 1.09 3.27
CA SER A 140 13.31 0.80 4.28
C SER A 140 13.03 1.52 5.60
N HIS A 141 13.84 1.23 6.62
CA HIS A 141 13.84 1.95 7.89
C HIS A 141 14.61 3.28 7.82
N LEU A 142 15.28 3.59 6.70
CA LEU A 142 16.08 4.79 6.56
C LEU A 142 15.22 5.96 6.11
N THR A 143 15.38 7.10 6.78
CA THR A 143 14.69 8.34 6.45
C THR A 143 15.53 9.23 5.53
N MET A 144 14.89 10.24 4.95
CA MET A 144 15.50 11.32 4.20
C MET A 144 15.07 12.66 4.78
N THR A 145 15.97 13.63 4.74
CA THR A 145 15.61 15.05 4.78
C THR A 145 14.86 15.45 3.51
N ALA A 146 14.14 16.56 3.54
CA ALA A 146 13.50 17.10 2.32
C ALA A 146 14.52 17.32 1.20
N LYS A 147 15.73 17.82 1.53
CA LYS A 147 16.81 18.01 0.56
C LYS A 147 17.24 16.69 -0.09
N GLU A 148 17.47 15.65 0.71
CA GLU A 148 17.81 14.33 0.17
C GLU A 148 16.69 13.76 -0.70
N ALA A 149 15.42 13.96 -0.31
CA ALA A 149 14.28 13.53 -1.11
C ALA A 149 14.24 14.26 -2.46
N VAL A 150 14.50 15.58 -2.50
CA VAL A 150 14.61 16.34 -3.76
C VAL A 150 15.68 15.75 -4.67
N ASP A 151 16.88 15.52 -4.12
CA ASP A 151 18.02 15.04 -4.90
C ASP A 151 17.82 13.59 -5.38
N TYR A 152 17.25 12.73 -4.52
CA TYR A 152 17.10 11.30 -4.76
C TYR A 152 15.83 10.91 -5.54
N ALA A 153 14.66 11.42 -5.15
CA ALA A 153 13.36 10.98 -5.65
C ALA A 153 12.72 11.95 -6.65
N PHE A 154 13.03 13.25 -6.55
CA PHE A 154 12.44 14.30 -7.40
C PHE A 154 13.42 14.89 -8.41
N TYR A 155 14.61 14.29 -8.56
CA TYR A 155 15.61 14.69 -9.56
C TYR A 155 15.97 16.18 -9.53
N GLY A 156 16.06 16.78 -8.34
CA GLY A 156 16.35 18.20 -8.14
C GLY A 156 15.13 19.12 -8.16
N SER A 157 13.92 18.60 -8.40
CA SER A 157 12.70 19.41 -8.47
C SER A 157 12.08 19.64 -7.08
N VAL A 158 12.34 20.82 -6.52
CA VAL A 158 11.69 21.29 -5.27
C VAL A 158 10.18 21.44 -5.45
N GLU A 159 9.75 21.97 -6.60
CA GLU A 159 8.33 22.17 -6.93
C GLU A 159 7.55 20.85 -6.92
N ALA A 160 8.14 19.77 -7.46
CA ALA A 160 7.52 18.46 -7.45
C ALA A 160 7.41 17.88 -6.03
N LEU A 161 8.41 18.10 -5.18
CA LEU A 161 8.34 17.72 -3.77
C LEU A 161 7.21 18.47 -3.06
N GLU A 162 7.12 19.79 -3.23
CA GLU A 162 6.09 20.62 -2.57
C GLU A 162 4.67 20.20 -2.99
N GLU A 163 4.46 19.91 -4.27
CA GLU A 163 3.16 19.43 -4.77
C GLU A 163 2.83 18.03 -4.23
N ALA A 164 3.84 17.15 -4.10
CA ALA A 164 3.65 15.84 -3.47
C ALA A 164 3.28 15.96 -1.99
N GLU A 165 3.96 16.82 -1.22
CA GLU A 165 3.60 17.08 0.17
C GLU A 165 2.21 17.67 0.31
N LYS A 166 1.83 18.60 -0.57
CA LYS A 166 0.51 19.22 -0.56
C LYS A 166 -0.59 18.17 -0.76
N LYS A 167 -0.44 17.27 -1.73
CA LYS A 167 -1.39 16.17 -1.96
C LYS A 167 -1.42 15.20 -0.79
N ALA A 168 -0.25 14.87 -0.22
CA ALA A 168 -0.19 13.96 0.92
C ALA A 168 -0.81 14.57 2.18
N LYS A 169 -0.64 15.88 2.43
CA LYS A 169 -1.34 16.63 3.48
C LYS A 169 -2.86 16.54 3.29
N GLN A 170 -3.35 16.76 2.07
CA GLN A 170 -4.78 16.63 1.77
C GLN A 170 -5.30 15.22 2.03
N LEU A 171 -4.56 14.18 1.65
CA LEU A 171 -4.93 12.79 1.93
C LEU A 171 -4.93 12.49 3.43
N ALA A 172 -3.95 13.00 4.18
CA ALA A 172 -3.90 12.83 5.63
C ALA A 172 -5.14 13.42 6.32
N GLU A 173 -5.60 14.61 5.88
CA GLU A 173 -6.86 15.18 6.39
C GLU A 173 -8.08 14.30 6.10
N LEU A 174 -8.18 13.78 4.88
CA LEU A 174 -9.29 12.89 4.50
C LEU A 174 -9.29 11.61 5.34
N TRP A 175 -8.10 11.06 5.62
CA TRP A 175 -7.94 9.90 6.51
C TRP A 175 -8.36 10.22 7.95
N LEU A 176 -7.89 11.33 8.52
CA LEU A 176 -8.27 11.74 9.88
C LEU A 176 -9.78 11.97 9.99
N GLN A 177 -10.38 12.62 8.99
CA GLN A 177 -11.82 12.82 8.91
C GLN A 177 -12.56 11.47 8.86
N TRP A 178 -12.09 10.53 8.03
CA TRP A 178 -12.68 9.20 7.94
C TRP A 178 -12.60 8.45 9.29
N PHE A 179 -11.45 8.47 9.97
CA PHE A 179 -11.29 7.86 11.30
C PHE A 179 -12.30 8.40 12.32
N GLN A 180 -12.52 9.71 12.34
CA GLN A 180 -13.51 10.33 13.21
C GLN A 180 -14.94 9.90 12.85
N GLN A 181 -15.27 9.84 11.56
CA GLN A 181 -16.61 9.48 11.08
C GLN A 181 -16.97 8.02 11.36
N GLU A 182 -16.00 7.11 11.31
CA GLU A 182 -16.18 5.70 11.66
C GLU A 182 -16.27 5.46 13.18
N GLY A 183 -16.18 6.53 14.00
CA GLY A 183 -16.28 6.43 15.46
C GLY A 183 -15.03 5.88 16.13
N HIS A 184 -13.90 5.81 15.42
CA HIS A 184 -12.60 5.48 16.01
C HIS A 184 -12.02 6.62 16.86
N GLY A 185 -12.60 7.81 16.76
CA GLY A 185 -12.20 8.99 17.53
C GLY A 185 -10.89 9.60 17.05
N THR A 186 -10.24 10.35 17.93
CA THR A 186 -8.96 11.00 17.67
C THR A 186 -7.82 10.01 17.94
N PRO A 187 -6.92 9.75 16.98
CA PRO A 187 -5.81 8.82 17.19
C PRO A 187 -4.98 9.21 18.42
N ALA A 188 -5.03 8.38 19.46
CA ALA A 188 -4.18 8.52 20.63
C ALA A 188 -2.83 7.86 20.36
N ALA A 189 -1.74 8.52 20.70
CA ALA A 189 -0.43 7.88 20.73
C ALA A 189 -0.45 6.77 21.79
N CYS A 190 -0.04 5.57 21.41
CA CYS A 190 0.22 4.48 22.35
C CYS A 190 1.62 4.62 22.95
#